data_AF-F0Y9W1-F1
#
_entry.id   AF-F0Y9W1-F1
#
_cell.length_a   1.000
_cell.length_b   1.000
_cell.length_c   1.000
_cell.angle_alpha   90.00
_cell.angle_beta   90.00
_cell.angle_gamma   90.00
#
_symmetry.space_group_name_H-M   'P 1'
#
loop_
_entity.id
_entity.type
_entity.pdbx_description
1 polymer ?
#
loop_
_entity_poly.entity_id
_entity_poly.type
_entity_poly.pdbx_seq_one_letter_code
_entity_poly.pdbx_strand_id
1 'polypeptide(L)'
;MAEADAHLRRRRGAWDARVGGGAVAVVEVGAWIEALYRGKTPWLPARVAKVRLDGSLDLEFENGRTSQKVPRAHAKLPKAGAGARAGLESLGKVAYDAKRDRWHGYDPSMHKETEDRYAELDAARARRKDKRQDARSKEARAAAKAERKQAKAAQKAAGGGDDDDDSDSDSDSDDSDDEGDDEFRLDDAEAGDFQKRIARQGGVGGAQMKTTVRNLRIREDTAKYLRNLDPDCAFYDPKTRAMRENPTPNVDPKDFVYAGDNFARATGDALELAATHCFAWDVERKGASRGGDALHVQADPSRAELEKKKFEAKKAALDREKQQAILDKYGAQDVDEDAAERQLRAAGAASEAYREFDARGNVTRGAPLQKRASKYAEDVFDTNHTAVWGSYFCPRTFKWGYADDHSTTKNSYSTGAAGRAANDAARARSDAALAAPRPSLGEAAAATAAPGAARAEPPPSRAALYGAPDKDVVLDEAKVQAAMARARAAPNDAADDANDKKRKYNSFATTDVTAEDMEAYRRTRVAADDPMATFLGGEGA
;
A
#
# COMPACT_ATOMS: atom_id res chain seq x y z
N MET A 1 42.13 17.20 68.08
CA MET A 1 41.03 16.57 67.31
C MET A 1 39.81 17.51 67.19
N ALA A 2 39.28 18.08 68.28
CA ALA A 2 38.11 18.98 68.22
C ALA A 2 38.35 20.34 67.52
N GLU A 3 39.54 20.93 67.65
CA GLU A 3 39.86 22.22 66.97
C GLU A 3 40.14 22.07 65.47
N ALA A 4 40.69 20.93 65.04
CA ALA A 4 40.90 20.62 63.62
C ALA A 4 39.56 20.41 62.89
N ASP A 5 38.59 19.78 63.56
CA ASP A 5 37.22 19.60 63.05
C ASP A 5 36.46 20.95 62.98
N ALA A 6 36.64 21.84 63.97
CA ALA A 6 36.10 23.21 63.92
C ALA A 6 36.72 24.08 62.81
N HIS A 7 37.96 23.81 62.41
CA HIS A 7 38.63 24.49 61.29
C HIS A 7 38.19 23.95 59.92
N LEU A 8 37.92 22.64 59.81
CA LEU A 8 37.35 22.01 58.61
C LEU A 8 35.89 22.43 58.39
N ARG A 9 35.10 22.55 59.48
CA ARG A 9 33.71 23.06 59.49
C ARG A 9 33.63 24.52 59.02
N ARG A 10 34.59 25.37 59.40
CA ARG A 10 34.71 26.76 58.90
C ARG A 10 35.05 26.84 57.41
N ARG A 11 35.76 25.85 56.85
CA ARG A 11 36.08 25.78 55.41
C ARG A 11 34.95 25.26 54.52
N ARG A 12 33.95 24.56 55.08
CA ARG A 12 32.84 23.94 54.33
C ARG A 12 31.53 24.74 54.30
N GLY A 13 31.49 25.95 54.89
CA GLY A 13 30.29 26.80 54.82
C GLY A 13 29.10 26.17 55.55
N ALA A 14 29.29 25.77 56.80
CA ALA A 14 28.26 25.14 57.63
C ALA A 14 27.65 26.14 58.62
N TRP A 15 26.31 26.20 58.70
CA TRP A 15 25.59 27.03 59.67
C TRP A 15 25.17 26.19 60.88
N ASP A 16 25.68 26.54 62.06
CA ASP A 16 25.23 25.96 63.33
C ASP A 16 23.88 26.59 63.76
N ALA A 17 22.82 25.79 63.72
CA ALA A 17 21.45 26.13 64.10
C ALA A 17 21.12 25.58 65.49
N ARG A 18 20.59 26.42 66.39
CA ARG A 18 20.20 25.96 67.73
C ARG A 18 18.81 25.31 67.68
N VAL A 19 18.75 24.02 68.02
CA VAL A 19 17.50 23.25 68.16
C VAL A 19 17.00 23.38 69.60
N GLY A 20 15.67 23.40 69.78
CA GLY A 20 15.06 23.38 71.12
C GLY A 20 15.62 22.22 71.96
N GLY A 21 16.09 22.53 73.16
CA GLY A 21 16.81 21.58 74.03
C GLY A 21 18.33 21.77 74.10
N GLY A 22 18.89 22.79 73.44
CA GLY A 22 20.32 23.15 73.56
C GLY A 22 21.26 22.41 72.59
N ALA A 23 20.72 21.53 71.74
CA ALA A 23 21.48 20.87 70.67
C ALA A 23 21.76 21.83 69.51
N VAL A 24 22.96 21.76 68.93
CA VAL A 24 23.36 22.53 67.75
C VAL A 24 23.35 21.59 66.54
N ALA A 25 22.52 21.87 65.55
CA ALA A 25 22.45 21.13 64.29
C ALA A 25 23.17 21.91 63.19
N VAL A 26 24.00 21.22 62.43
CA VAL A 26 24.72 21.80 61.29
C VAL A 26 23.80 21.81 60.07
N VAL A 27 23.64 22.96 59.44
CA VAL A 27 22.86 23.15 58.22
C VAL A 27 23.80 23.39 57.06
N GLU A 28 23.64 22.56 56.04
CA GLU A 28 24.44 22.58 54.82
C GLU A 28 23.70 23.30 53.68
N VAL A 29 24.47 23.70 52.66
CA VAL A 29 23.92 24.29 51.43
C VAL A 29 22.98 23.27 50.77
N GLY A 30 21.77 23.71 50.43
CA GLY A 30 20.73 22.89 49.84
C GLY A 30 19.66 22.40 50.81
N ALA A 31 19.85 22.57 52.13
CA ALA A 31 18.86 22.20 53.15
C ALA A 31 17.63 23.12 53.13
N TRP A 32 16.46 22.56 53.45
CA TRP A 32 15.21 23.31 53.63
C TRP A 32 15.07 23.81 55.07
N ILE A 33 14.80 25.10 55.22
CA ILE A 33 14.62 25.80 56.50
C ILE A 33 13.38 26.69 56.46
N GLU A 34 12.87 27.11 57.61
CA GLU A 34 11.86 28.17 57.69
C GLU A 34 12.54 29.52 57.93
N ALA A 35 12.27 30.50 57.07
CA ALA A 35 12.85 31.83 57.19
C ALA A 35 11.83 32.95 57.00
N LEU A 36 12.13 34.13 57.55
CA LEU A 36 11.33 35.34 57.35
C LEU A 36 11.81 36.07 56.10
N TYR A 37 10.89 36.37 55.18
CA TYR A 37 11.22 37.20 54.02
C TYR A 37 11.27 38.67 54.44
N ARG A 38 12.44 39.31 54.31
CA ARG A 38 12.69 40.71 54.73
C ARG A 38 12.31 40.99 56.20
N GLY A 39 12.47 39.99 57.07
CA GLY A 39 12.16 40.13 58.51
C GLY A 39 10.66 40.24 58.84
N LYS A 40 9.76 40.00 57.87
CA LYS A 40 8.30 40.04 58.07
C LYS A 40 7.74 38.62 58.21
N THR A 41 6.81 38.46 59.15
CA THR A 41 5.95 37.26 59.24
C THR A 41 5.01 37.20 58.02
N PRO A 42 4.64 36.02 57.50
CA PRO A 42 4.81 34.68 58.07
C PRO A 42 6.18 34.04 57.80
N TRP A 43 6.50 32.97 58.54
CA TRP A 43 7.65 32.11 58.27
C TRP A 43 7.37 31.32 57.00
N LEU A 44 8.27 31.40 56.02
CA LEU A 44 8.14 30.73 54.73
C LEU A 44 9.21 29.65 54.59
N PRO A 45 8.90 28.50 53.98
CA PRO A 45 9.90 27.50 53.64
C PRO A 45 10.85 28.06 52.57
N ALA A 46 12.14 27.91 52.83
CA ALA A 46 13.21 28.37 51.94
C ALA A 46 14.34 27.35 51.90
N ARG A 47 14.97 27.23 50.72
CA ARG A 47 16.18 26.45 50.52
C ARG A 47 17.41 27.32 50.77
N VAL A 48 18.39 26.80 51.49
CA VAL A 48 19.67 27.48 51.71
C VAL A 48 20.49 27.41 50.41
N ALA A 49 20.61 28.54 49.71
CA ALA A 49 21.41 28.63 48.49
C ALA A 49 22.90 28.82 48.79
N LYS A 50 23.23 29.56 49.86
CA LYS A 50 24.61 29.78 50.29
C LYS A 50 24.71 30.15 51.76
N VAL A 51 25.71 29.61 52.46
CA VAL A 51 26.08 30.03 53.82
C VAL A 51 27.31 30.93 53.72
N ARG A 52 27.21 32.17 54.22
CA ARG A 52 28.32 33.12 54.22
C ARG A 52 29.18 32.97 55.46
N LEU A 53 30.43 33.42 55.38
CA LEU A 53 31.42 33.30 56.46
C LEU A 53 31.06 34.15 57.69
N ASP A 54 30.27 35.21 57.48
CA ASP A 54 29.68 36.05 58.53
C ASP A 54 28.49 35.38 59.26
N GLY A 55 28.09 34.19 58.82
CA GLY A 55 26.98 33.42 59.37
C GLY A 55 25.61 33.84 58.84
N SER A 56 25.53 34.76 57.87
CA SER A 56 24.29 35.10 57.17
C SER A 56 24.01 34.10 56.04
N LEU A 57 22.73 33.93 55.71
CA LEU A 57 22.26 32.94 54.73
C LEU A 57 21.68 33.62 53.50
N ASP A 58 22.04 33.14 52.32
CA ASP A 58 21.31 33.45 51.08
C ASP A 58 20.28 32.34 50.85
N LEU A 59 19.01 32.73 50.75
CA LEU A 59 17.86 31.83 50.77
C LEU A 59 17.02 31.98 49.50
N GLU A 60 16.55 30.86 48.98
CA GLU A 60 15.58 30.78 47.89
C GLU A 60 14.25 30.30 48.44
N PHE A 61 13.23 31.17 48.41
CA PHE A 61 11.90 30.87 48.91
C PHE A 61 11.07 30.10 47.86
N GLU A 62 10.10 29.30 48.31
CA GLU A 62 9.22 28.49 47.45
C GLU A 62 8.50 29.28 46.35
N ASN A 63 8.23 30.58 46.58
CA ASN A 63 7.61 31.49 45.61
C ASN A 63 8.58 32.04 44.55
N GLY A 64 9.78 31.47 44.42
CA GLY A 64 10.81 31.87 43.46
C GLY A 64 11.54 33.18 43.82
N ARG A 65 11.26 33.76 45.00
CA ARG A 65 11.95 34.96 45.47
C ARG A 65 13.23 34.58 46.20
N THR A 66 14.28 35.37 46.00
CA THR A 66 15.55 35.18 46.70
C THR A 66 15.73 36.26 47.76
N SER A 67 16.36 35.90 48.89
CA SER A 67 16.78 36.87 49.91
C SER A 67 18.24 36.64 50.22
N GLN A 68 19.02 37.70 50.17
CA GLN A 68 20.44 37.67 50.48
C GLN A 68 20.70 38.21 51.89
N LYS A 69 21.79 37.76 52.51
CA LYS A 69 22.26 38.22 53.84
C LYS A 69 21.17 38.12 54.92
N VAL A 70 20.40 37.05 54.94
CA VAL A 70 19.41 36.83 56.00
C VAL A 70 20.14 36.53 57.31
N PRO A 71 19.91 37.30 58.38
CA PRO A 71 20.58 37.07 59.67
C PRO A 71 20.04 35.81 60.33
N ARG A 72 20.88 35.18 61.16
CA ARG A 72 20.59 33.89 61.84
C ARG A 72 19.28 33.90 62.65
N ALA A 73 18.88 35.06 63.18
CA ALA A 73 17.64 35.21 63.95
C ALA A 73 16.36 35.08 63.10
N HIS A 74 16.47 35.22 61.77
CA HIS A 74 15.35 35.14 60.83
C HIS A 74 15.30 33.80 60.08
N ALA A 75 16.07 32.81 60.55
CA ALA A 75 16.14 31.46 60.03
C ALA A 75 16.01 30.48 61.19
N LYS A 76 15.13 29.49 61.07
CA LYS A 76 14.98 28.42 62.06
C LYS A 76 14.81 27.09 61.36
N LEU A 77 15.22 26.02 62.05
CA LEU A 77 14.90 24.68 61.61
C LEU A 77 13.40 24.42 61.79
N PRO A 78 12.75 23.70 60.87
CA PRO A 78 11.36 23.31 61.03
C PRO A 78 11.20 22.51 62.34
N LYS A 79 10.11 22.77 63.06
CA LYS A 79 9.86 22.15 64.37
C LYS A 79 9.64 20.64 64.13
N ALA A 80 10.50 19.80 64.71
CA ALA A 80 10.38 18.34 64.63
C ALA A 80 9.15 17.87 65.45
N GLY A 81 7.97 17.94 64.84
CA GLY A 81 6.73 17.44 65.39
C GLY A 81 5.82 17.02 64.25
N ALA A 82 5.46 15.73 64.25
CA ALA A 82 4.66 15.02 63.24
C ALA A 82 5.41 14.59 61.95
N GLY A 83 5.97 13.38 61.97
CA GLY A 83 5.86 12.46 60.82
C GLY A 83 6.76 12.64 59.60
N ALA A 84 8.00 13.15 59.69
CA ALA A 84 8.89 13.15 58.52
C ALA A 84 10.38 13.06 58.89
N ARG A 85 10.93 11.84 58.89
CA ARG A 85 12.38 11.61 58.70
C ARG A 85 12.71 10.93 57.36
N ALA A 86 11.71 10.71 56.52
CA ALA A 86 11.86 10.40 55.10
C ALA A 86 10.79 11.20 54.36
N GLY A 87 11.19 12.12 53.47
CA GLY A 87 10.26 12.93 52.68
C GLY A 87 10.36 14.46 52.84
N LEU A 88 11.52 15.01 53.24
CA LEU A 88 11.80 16.44 53.07
C LEU A 88 12.45 16.75 51.70
N GLU A 89 12.43 15.80 50.76
CA GLU A 89 12.81 16.01 49.36
C GLU A 89 11.57 16.24 48.46
N SER A 90 10.36 15.89 48.94
CA SER A 90 9.10 15.93 48.17
C SER A 90 8.11 17.00 48.63
N LEU A 91 8.50 17.89 49.54
CA LEU A 91 7.64 19.01 49.99
C LEU A 91 7.59 20.17 48.98
N GLY A 92 8.31 20.09 47.87
CA GLY A 92 8.21 21.03 46.76
C GLY A 92 7.16 20.56 45.74
N LYS A 93 6.06 21.30 45.63
CA LYS A 93 5.07 21.23 44.52
C LYS A 93 4.23 19.94 44.40
N VAL A 94 3.72 19.39 45.49
CA VAL A 94 2.64 18.39 45.39
C VAL A 94 1.31 19.14 45.21
N ALA A 95 0.55 18.84 44.13
CA ALA A 95 -0.76 19.44 43.85
C ALA A 95 -1.75 19.20 44.99
N TYR A 96 -2.84 19.98 45.07
CA TYR A 96 -3.85 19.86 46.15
C TYR A 96 -4.35 18.42 46.30
N ASP A 97 -4.62 17.74 45.17
CA ASP A 97 -5.09 16.37 45.13
C ASP A 97 -4.02 15.39 45.62
N ALA A 98 -2.77 15.56 45.21
CA ALA A 98 -1.69 14.66 45.62
C ALA A 98 -1.30 14.82 47.11
N LYS A 99 -1.56 15.97 47.75
CA LYS A 99 -1.41 16.14 49.21
C LYS A 99 -2.53 15.47 50.00
N ARG A 100 -3.69 15.30 49.38
CA ARG A 100 -4.88 14.69 49.96
C ARG A 100 -5.12 13.29 49.43
N ASP A 101 -4.19 12.77 48.64
CA ASP A 101 -4.32 11.45 48.06
C ASP A 101 -4.23 10.44 49.19
N ARG A 102 -5.33 9.72 49.39
CA ARG A 102 -5.44 8.66 50.39
C ARG A 102 -4.48 7.52 50.10
N TRP A 103 -4.12 7.34 48.83
CA TRP A 103 -3.22 6.30 48.36
C TRP A 103 -1.78 6.79 48.25
N HIS A 104 -1.46 7.94 48.85
CA HIS A 104 -0.07 8.41 48.92
C HIS A 104 0.78 7.42 49.73
N GLY A 105 1.79 6.82 49.08
CA GLY A 105 2.62 5.75 49.67
C GLY A 105 1.99 4.36 49.59
N TYR A 106 1.01 4.15 48.71
CA TYR A 106 0.48 2.82 48.41
C TYR A 106 1.49 2.00 47.61
N ASP A 107 1.89 0.85 48.15
CA ASP A 107 2.75 -0.11 47.46
C ASP A 107 1.90 -1.01 46.52
N PRO A 108 2.14 -0.99 45.19
CA PRO A 108 1.35 -1.79 44.24
C PRO A 108 1.39 -3.29 44.49
N SER A 109 2.41 -3.81 45.18
CA SER A 109 2.50 -5.22 45.56
C SER A 109 1.42 -5.64 46.56
N MET A 110 0.92 -4.74 47.40
CA MET A 110 -0.16 -5.02 48.35
C MET A 110 -1.50 -5.30 47.64
N HIS A 111 -1.64 -4.91 46.37
CA HIS A 111 -2.83 -5.24 45.58
C HIS A 111 -2.99 -6.76 45.36
N LYS A 112 -1.89 -7.51 45.38
CA LYS A 112 -1.90 -8.98 45.23
C LYS A 112 -2.72 -9.68 46.32
N GLU A 113 -2.66 -9.20 47.56
CA GLU A 113 -3.49 -9.75 48.65
C GLU A 113 -4.99 -9.61 48.37
N THR A 114 -5.38 -8.58 47.60
CA THR A 114 -6.76 -8.40 47.16
C THR A 114 -7.10 -9.38 46.05
N GLU A 115 -6.20 -9.56 45.07
CA GLU A 115 -6.34 -10.57 44.01
C GLU A 115 -6.50 -11.98 44.59
N ASP A 116 -5.65 -12.35 45.54
CA ASP A 116 -5.69 -13.64 46.23
C ASP A 116 -7.03 -13.86 46.95
N ARG A 117 -7.54 -12.83 47.64
CA ARG A 117 -8.85 -12.89 48.29
C ARG A 117 -9.99 -13.09 47.29
N TYR A 118 -9.95 -12.45 46.12
CA TYR A 118 -10.96 -12.66 45.08
C TYR A 118 -10.85 -14.04 44.44
N ALA A 119 -9.63 -14.55 44.24
CA ALA A 119 -9.38 -15.90 43.75
C ALA A 119 -9.95 -16.97 44.71
N GLU A 120 -9.77 -16.80 46.02
CA GLU A 120 -10.38 -17.68 47.02
C GLU A 120 -11.91 -17.66 46.97
N LEU A 121 -12.51 -16.47 46.82
CA LEU A 121 -13.96 -16.31 46.70
C LEU A 121 -14.51 -16.96 45.43
N ASP A 122 -13.82 -16.83 44.30
CA ASP A 122 -14.23 -17.45 43.04
C ASP A 122 -14.05 -18.97 43.07
N ALA A 123 -12.98 -19.49 43.70
CA ALA A 123 -12.82 -20.92 43.96
C ALA A 123 -13.94 -21.47 44.86
N ALA A 124 -14.36 -20.71 45.89
CA ALA A 124 -15.49 -21.10 46.73
C ALA A 124 -16.82 -21.09 45.95
N ARG A 125 -17.02 -20.13 45.03
CA ARG A 125 -18.19 -20.08 44.14
C ARG A 125 -18.20 -21.24 43.15
N ALA A 126 -17.06 -21.58 42.54
CA ALA A 126 -16.91 -22.74 41.66
C ALA A 126 -17.28 -24.04 42.39
N ARG A 127 -16.67 -24.30 43.55
CA ARG A 127 -17.00 -25.47 44.39
C ARG A 127 -18.48 -25.55 44.76
N ARG A 128 -19.16 -24.42 44.93
CA ARG A 128 -20.60 -24.37 45.20
C ARG A 128 -21.43 -24.67 43.94
N LYS A 129 -20.96 -24.24 42.76
CA LYS A 129 -21.56 -24.55 41.46
C LYS A 129 -21.42 -26.05 41.16
N ASP A 130 -20.24 -26.63 41.34
CA ASP A 130 -19.96 -28.05 41.08
C ASP A 130 -20.84 -28.93 41.98
N LYS A 131 -20.89 -28.63 43.29
CA LYS A 131 -21.81 -29.32 44.22
C LYS A 131 -23.28 -29.23 43.80
N ARG A 132 -23.71 -28.11 43.19
CA ARG A 132 -25.07 -27.94 42.67
C ARG A 132 -25.29 -28.76 41.39
N GLN A 133 -24.28 -28.83 40.52
CA GLN A 133 -24.32 -29.65 39.31
C GLN A 133 -24.33 -31.15 39.64
N ASP A 134 -23.51 -31.59 40.60
CA ASP A 134 -23.50 -32.97 41.12
C ASP A 134 -24.84 -33.34 41.78
N ALA A 135 -25.44 -32.41 42.51
CA ALA A 135 -26.78 -32.62 43.07
C ALA A 135 -27.82 -32.76 41.95
N ARG A 136 -27.77 -31.89 40.93
CA ARG A 136 -28.67 -31.93 39.77
C ARG A 136 -28.49 -33.21 38.94
N SER A 137 -27.25 -33.68 38.73
CA SER A 137 -26.98 -34.92 38.00
C SER A 137 -27.43 -36.15 38.79
N LYS A 138 -27.27 -36.16 40.11
CA LYS A 138 -27.83 -37.19 40.99
C LYS A 138 -29.36 -37.20 40.98
N GLU A 139 -29.99 -36.04 41.02
CA GLU A 139 -31.44 -35.89 40.90
C GLU A 139 -31.95 -36.35 39.52
N ALA A 140 -31.27 -35.97 38.44
CA ALA A 140 -31.60 -36.41 37.08
C ALA A 140 -31.43 -37.94 36.90
N ARG A 141 -30.34 -38.52 37.42
CA ARG A 141 -30.12 -39.98 37.42
C ARG A 141 -31.18 -40.71 38.26
N ALA A 142 -31.59 -40.14 39.39
CA ALA A 142 -32.67 -40.68 40.21
C ALA A 142 -34.03 -40.60 39.50
N ALA A 143 -34.32 -39.49 38.79
CA ALA A 143 -35.53 -39.31 37.99
C ALA A 143 -35.58 -40.30 36.82
N ALA A 144 -34.50 -40.44 36.04
CA ALA A 144 -34.41 -41.42 34.96
C ALA A 144 -34.56 -42.87 35.46
N LYS A 145 -33.99 -43.20 36.62
CA LYS A 145 -34.18 -44.51 37.26
C LYS A 145 -35.63 -44.74 37.70
N ALA A 146 -36.30 -43.71 38.23
CA ALA A 146 -37.71 -43.77 38.61
C ALA A 146 -38.61 -43.95 37.37
N GLU A 147 -38.33 -43.23 36.29
CA GLU A 147 -39.04 -43.34 35.01
C GLU A 147 -38.86 -44.74 34.39
N ARG A 148 -37.62 -45.26 34.33
CA ARG A 148 -37.36 -46.63 33.87
C ARG A 148 -38.08 -47.68 34.71
N LYS A 149 -38.18 -47.47 36.04
CA LYS A 149 -38.94 -48.36 36.94
C LYS A 149 -40.44 -48.29 36.68
N GLN A 150 -40.99 -47.09 36.41
CA GLN A 150 -42.38 -46.92 36.03
C GLN A 150 -42.69 -47.56 34.66
N ALA A 151 -41.81 -47.40 33.68
CA ALA A 151 -41.92 -48.05 32.37
C ALA A 151 -41.90 -49.58 32.49
N LYS A 152 -40.97 -50.15 33.27
CA LYS A 152 -40.94 -51.60 33.55
C LYS A 152 -42.19 -52.08 34.29
N ALA A 153 -42.72 -51.29 35.23
CA ALA A 153 -43.96 -51.64 35.96
C ALA A 153 -45.19 -51.59 35.04
N ALA A 154 -45.27 -50.61 34.15
CA ALA A 154 -46.33 -50.51 33.13
C ALA A 154 -46.25 -51.68 32.13
N GLN A 155 -45.04 -52.08 31.73
CA GLN A 155 -44.81 -53.23 30.85
C GLN A 155 -45.19 -54.56 31.54
N LYS A 156 -44.91 -54.70 32.84
CA LYS A 156 -45.32 -55.86 33.65
C LYS A 156 -46.84 -55.93 33.88
N ALA A 157 -47.52 -54.78 33.97
CA ALA A 157 -48.98 -54.71 34.08
C ALA A 157 -49.72 -55.01 32.76
N ALA A 158 -49.03 -54.90 31.62
CA ALA A 158 -49.60 -55.12 30.29
C ALA A 158 -49.64 -56.60 29.83
N GLY A 159 -49.19 -57.55 30.66
CA GLY A 159 -49.36 -58.99 30.42
C GLY A 159 -48.51 -59.55 29.27
N GLY A 160 -47.27 -59.95 29.58
CA GLY A 160 -46.42 -60.80 28.75
C GLY A 160 -45.50 -61.62 29.66
N GLY A 161 -45.57 -62.95 29.54
CA GLY A 161 -44.89 -63.92 30.40
C GLY A 161 -43.39 -64.05 30.18
N ASP A 162 -42.78 -64.84 31.06
CA ASP A 162 -41.37 -65.21 31.20
C ASP A 162 -40.59 -65.40 29.88
N ASP A 163 -39.37 -64.89 29.87
CA ASP A 163 -38.19 -65.62 29.41
C ASP A 163 -36.95 -65.04 30.11
N ASP A 164 -36.22 -65.93 30.78
CA ASP A 164 -34.94 -65.70 31.43
C ASP A 164 -33.88 -65.32 30.37
N ASP A 165 -33.32 -64.11 30.46
CA ASP A 165 -32.01 -63.81 29.91
C ASP A 165 -31.28 -62.85 30.87
N ASP A 166 -30.47 -63.46 31.73
CA ASP A 166 -29.41 -62.83 32.51
C ASP A 166 -28.41 -62.18 31.53
N SER A 167 -28.73 -60.98 31.07
CA SER A 167 -27.73 -60.08 30.51
C SER A 167 -27.43 -59.01 31.55
N ASP A 168 -26.59 -59.40 32.52
CA ASP A 168 -25.68 -58.50 33.23
C ASP A 168 -24.74 -57.85 32.19
N SER A 169 -25.31 -56.95 31.40
CA SER A 169 -24.52 -55.89 30.80
C SER A 169 -24.46 -54.78 31.85
N ASP A 170 -23.52 -54.98 32.78
CA ASP A 170 -22.71 -53.88 33.33
C ASP A 170 -22.06 -53.19 32.14
N SER A 171 -22.86 -52.41 31.40
CA SER A 171 -22.35 -51.29 30.66
C SER A 171 -22.10 -50.21 31.70
N ASP A 172 -21.00 -50.41 32.45
CA ASP A 172 -20.03 -49.36 32.69
C ASP A 172 -19.64 -48.83 31.30
N SER A 173 -20.55 -48.07 30.68
CA SER A 173 -20.16 -47.15 29.63
C SER A 173 -19.36 -46.10 30.36
N ASP A 174 -18.07 -46.41 30.42
CA ASP A 174 -16.96 -45.50 30.48
C ASP A 174 -17.44 -44.08 30.17
N ASP A 175 -17.40 -43.30 31.23
CA ASP A 175 -17.39 -41.87 31.30
C ASP A 175 -16.22 -41.40 30.43
N SER A 176 -16.35 -41.55 29.11
CA SER A 176 -15.61 -40.72 28.18
C SER A 176 -16.15 -39.31 28.42
N ASP A 177 -15.41 -38.59 29.24
CA ASP A 177 -15.26 -37.14 29.21
C ASP A 177 -15.22 -36.67 27.75
N ASP A 178 -16.39 -36.52 27.14
CA ASP A 178 -16.60 -35.63 26.01
C ASP A 178 -16.68 -34.22 26.60
N GLU A 179 -15.53 -33.76 27.09
CA GLU A 179 -15.22 -32.35 27.28
C GLU A 179 -15.19 -31.71 25.89
N GLY A 180 -16.35 -31.45 25.30
CA GLY A 180 -16.38 -31.06 23.90
C GLY A 180 -17.73 -30.59 23.39
N ASP A 181 -18.14 -29.40 23.84
CA ASP A 181 -18.95 -28.51 22.98
C ASP A 181 -20.44 -28.86 22.80
N ASP A 182 -21.11 -29.37 23.83
CA ASP A 182 -22.57 -29.26 23.89
C ASP A 182 -23.03 -28.43 25.10
N GLU A 183 -23.39 -27.20 24.76
CA GLU A 183 -24.45 -26.43 25.40
C GLU A 183 -24.15 -25.74 26.74
N PHE A 184 -23.43 -24.63 26.57
CA PHE A 184 -23.93 -23.30 26.96
C PHE A 184 -25.30 -22.96 26.30
N ARG A 185 -26.22 -23.91 26.09
CA ARG A 185 -27.64 -23.59 26.01
C ARG A 185 -28.09 -23.56 27.45
N LEU A 186 -28.07 -22.36 28.02
CA LEU A 186 -29.06 -22.03 29.03
C LEU A 186 -30.41 -22.40 28.42
N ASP A 187 -30.97 -23.54 28.84
CA ASP A 187 -32.38 -23.84 28.60
C ASP A 187 -33.16 -22.55 28.90
N ASP A 188 -33.81 -22.00 27.87
CA ASP A 188 -34.64 -20.78 27.95
C ASP A 188 -35.72 -20.88 29.06
N ALA A 189 -35.94 -22.08 29.59
CA ALA A 189 -36.79 -22.36 30.74
C ALA A 189 -36.30 -21.70 32.05
N GLU A 190 -34.98 -21.56 32.32
CA GLU A 190 -34.49 -20.89 33.55
C GLU A 190 -34.23 -19.38 33.34
N ALA A 191 -34.14 -18.91 32.09
CA ALA A 191 -34.10 -17.47 31.76
C ALA A 191 -35.48 -16.78 31.87
N GLY A 192 -36.58 -17.54 31.77
CA GLY A 192 -37.95 -17.04 31.89
C GLY A 192 -38.39 -16.62 33.30
N ASP A 193 -37.62 -16.95 34.34
CA ASP A 193 -38.09 -16.85 35.73
C ASP A 193 -37.57 -15.64 36.51
N PHE A 194 -36.59 -14.89 35.98
CA PHE A 194 -36.16 -13.63 36.60
C PHE A 194 -37.18 -12.49 36.38
N GLN A 195 -37.99 -12.57 35.31
CA GLN A 195 -39.05 -11.59 35.03
C GLN A 195 -40.44 -12.00 35.57
N LYS A 196 -40.66 -13.26 35.93
CA LYS A 196 -42.01 -13.75 36.28
C LYS A 196 -42.38 -13.65 37.76
N ARG A 197 -41.45 -13.23 38.63
CA ARG A 197 -41.65 -13.18 40.09
C ARG A 197 -41.82 -11.77 40.65
N ILE A 198 -42.59 -10.91 39.99
CA ILE A 198 -43.22 -9.72 40.61
C ILE A 198 -44.64 -9.59 40.06
N ALA A 199 -45.53 -10.51 40.45
CA ALA A 199 -46.96 -10.35 40.20
C ALA A 199 -47.77 -11.12 41.24
N ARG A 200 -47.64 -10.77 42.52
CA ARG A 200 -48.72 -10.99 43.47
C ARG A 200 -48.91 -9.75 44.33
N GLN A 201 -50.12 -9.21 44.22
CA GLN A 201 -50.87 -8.46 45.23
C GLN A 201 -50.90 -6.92 45.10
N GLY A 202 -51.92 -6.44 44.38
CA GLY A 202 -52.79 -5.36 44.84
C GLY A 202 -52.45 -3.93 44.38
N GLY A 203 -53.20 -3.42 43.40
CA GLY A 203 -53.28 -1.99 43.13
C GLY A 203 -53.42 -1.67 41.64
N VAL A 204 -54.63 -1.27 41.23
CA VAL A 204 -54.91 -0.73 39.89
C VAL A 204 -54.07 0.54 39.70
N GLY A 205 -53.16 0.53 38.72
CA GLY A 205 -52.63 1.76 38.12
C GLY A 205 -51.22 2.25 38.49
N GLY A 206 -50.22 1.40 38.79
CA GLY A 206 -48.91 1.96 39.19
C GLY A 206 -47.60 1.23 38.86
N ALA A 207 -47.59 0.04 38.25
CA ALA A 207 -46.37 -0.79 38.23
C ALA A 207 -45.88 -1.30 36.87
N GLN A 208 -46.57 -1.01 35.75
CA GLN A 208 -46.14 -1.49 34.42
C GLN A 208 -45.19 -0.55 33.66
N MET A 209 -44.81 0.60 34.23
CA MET A 209 -44.02 1.63 33.53
C MET A 209 -42.58 1.81 34.06
N LYS A 210 -42.03 0.86 34.82
CA LYS A 210 -40.70 1.04 35.46
C LYS A 210 -39.74 -0.13 35.28
N THR A 211 -39.76 -0.82 34.15
CA THR A 211 -38.65 -1.69 33.77
C THR A 211 -38.48 -1.65 32.27
N THR A 212 -37.53 -0.86 31.79
CA THR A 212 -36.71 -1.07 30.57
C THR A 212 -36.14 0.27 30.10
N VAL A 213 -35.30 0.90 30.94
CA VAL A 213 -34.21 1.68 30.35
C VAL A 213 -33.19 0.66 29.86
N ARG A 214 -33.54 -0.10 28.80
CA ARG A 214 -32.52 -0.78 28.01
C ARG A 214 -31.65 0.33 27.46
N ASN A 215 -30.34 0.25 27.63
CA ASN A 215 -29.44 1.23 27.05
C ASN A 215 -29.81 1.37 25.56
N LEU A 216 -30.21 2.57 25.14
CA LEU A 216 -30.70 2.81 23.78
C LEU A 216 -29.60 2.62 22.73
N ARG A 217 -28.34 2.62 23.16
CA ARG A 217 -27.19 2.32 22.31
C ARG A 217 -27.14 0.82 22.03
N ILE A 218 -27.30 0.49 20.75
CA ILE A 218 -27.05 -0.83 20.17
C ILE A 218 -25.57 -1.16 20.42
N ARG A 219 -25.29 -2.36 20.97
CA ARG A 219 -23.93 -2.76 21.38
C ARG A 219 -23.15 -3.36 20.22
N GLU A 220 -23.87 -3.92 19.26
CA GLU A 220 -23.39 -4.52 18.02
C GLU A 220 -22.78 -3.46 17.09
N ASP A 221 -23.32 -2.23 17.13
CA ASP A 221 -22.82 -1.11 16.34
C ASP A 221 -21.64 -0.40 17.01
N THR A 222 -20.46 -0.60 16.44
CA THR A 222 -19.25 0.12 16.85
C THR A 222 -19.36 1.60 16.49
N ALA A 223 -19.00 2.49 17.41
CA ALA A 223 -18.98 3.92 17.12
C ALA A 223 -17.88 4.22 16.10
N LYS A 224 -18.11 5.20 15.21
CA LYS A 224 -17.18 5.54 14.12
C LYS A 224 -15.74 5.75 14.60
N TYR A 225 -15.54 6.53 15.66
CA TYR A 225 -14.22 6.85 16.26
C TYR A 225 -13.56 5.70 17.04
N LEU A 226 -14.24 4.57 17.25
CA LEU A 226 -13.66 3.38 17.88
C LEU A 226 -13.21 2.33 16.86
N ARG A 227 -13.40 2.61 15.57
CA ARG A 227 -13.01 1.70 14.48
C ARG A 227 -11.49 1.65 14.33
N ASN A 228 -10.83 2.80 14.52
CA ASN A 228 -9.39 2.91 14.63
C ASN A 228 -9.08 3.81 15.82
N LEU A 229 -8.22 3.34 16.74
CA LEU A 229 -7.84 4.04 17.97
C LEU A 229 -6.55 4.85 17.79
N ASP A 230 -5.89 4.71 16.65
CA ASP A 230 -4.70 5.51 16.34
C ASP A 230 -5.08 7.00 16.28
N PRO A 231 -4.30 7.90 16.92
CA PRO A 231 -4.64 9.33 16.96
C PRO A 231 -4.60 9.99 15.58
N ASP A 232 -3.81 9.45 14.66
CA ASP A 232 -3.66 9.93 13.29
C ASP A 232 -4.68 9.30 12.31
N CYS A 233 -5.71 8.62 12.84
CA CYS A 233 -6.77 8.06 12.01
C CYS A 233 -7.69 9.15 11.42
N ALA A 234 -8.71 8.72 10.67
CA ALA A 234 -9.72 9.63 10.13
C ALA A 234 -10.40 10.46 11.24
N PHE A 235 -10.47 11.78 11.03
CA PHE A 235 -11.07 12.70 11.97
C PHE A 235 -12.58 12.46 12.13
N TYR A 236 -13.02 12.35 13.38
CA TYR A 236 -14.43 12.30 13.77
C TYR A 236 -14.86 13.62 14.41
N ASP A 237 -15.84 14.29 13.81
CA ASP A 237 -16.46 15.47 14.43
C ASP A 237 -17.55 15.03 15.43
N PRO A 238 -17.35 15.21 16.75
CA PRO A 238 -18.33 14.78 17.76
C PRO A 238 -19.61 15.61 17.74
N LYS A 239 -19.60 16.81 17.16
CA LYS A 239 -20.78 17.69 17.11
C LYS A 239 -21.76 17.22 16.05
N THR A 240 -21.28 17.04 14.83
CA THR A 240 -22.10 16.56 13.69
C THR A 240 -22.18 15.05 13.62
N ARG A 241 -21.37 14.35 14.41
CA ARG A 241 -21.24 12.88 14.42
C ARG A 241 -20.85 12.30 13.05
N ALA A 242 -20.11 13.08 12.27
CA ALA A 242 -19.66 12.72 10.94
C ALA A 242 -18.18 12.33 10.96
N MET A 243 -17.84 11.26 10.24
CA MET A 243 -16.46 10.88 9.95
C MET A 243 -16.28 10.94 8.44
N ARG A 244 -15.34 11.76 7.98
CA ARG A 244 -15.26 12.09 6.56
C ARG A 244 -14.56 10.99 5.76
N GLU A 245 -13.35 10.67 6.17
CA GLU A 245 -12.47 9.69 5.53
C GLU A 245 -12.66 8.29 6.11
N ASN A 246 -12.09 7.28 5.42
CA ASN A 246 -12.08 5.91 5.90
C ASN A 246 -11.14 5.76 7.12
N PRO A 247 -11.61 5.27 8.28
CA PRO A 247 -10.76 5.04 9.45
C PRO A 247 -9.75 3.89 9.27
N THR A 248 -10.02 2.95 8.36
CA THR A 248 -9.18 1.77 8.12
C THR A 248 -8.83 1.66 6.63
N PRO A 249 -7.91 2.50 6.12
CA PRO A 249 -7.56 2.51 4.69
C PRO A 249 -6.74 1.29 4.24
N ASN A 250 -6.06 0.60 5.17
CA ASN A 250 -5.15 -0.51 4.86
C ASN A 250 -5.84 -1.88 4.72
N VAL A 251 -7.13 -1.96 5.02
CA VAL A 251 -7.91 -3.20 4.91
C VAL A 251 -8.47 -3.32 3.49
N ASP A 252 -8.73 -4.53 3.01
CA ASP A 252 -9.29 -4.72 1.67
C ASP A 252 -10.70 -4.12 1.54
N PRO A 253 -11.07 -3.56 0.36
CA PRO A 253 -12.35 -2.88 0.19
C PRO A 253 -13.61 -3.70 0.44
N LYS A 254 -13.51 -5.03 0.37
CA LYS A 254 -14.64 -5.95 0.57
C LYS A 254 -14.96 -6.15 2.05
N ASP A 255 -13.97 -5.98 2.93
CA ASP A 255 -14.10 -6.19 4.36
C ASP A 255 -14.42 -4.88 5.11
N PHE A 256 -14.55 -3.77 4.38
CA PHE A 256 -14.97 -2.50 4.94
C PHE A 256 -16.44 -2.57 5.41
N VAL A 257 -16.62 -2.66 6.73
CA VAL A 257 -17.93 -2.39 7.36
C VAL A 257 -18.35 -0.92 7.16
N TYR A 258 -17.39 -0.01 7.05
CA TYR A 258 -17.62 1.42 6.81
C TYR A 258 -16.35 2.07 6.26
N ALA A 259 -16.50 2.73 5.11
CA ALA A 259 -15.42 3.31 4.31
C ALA A 259 -15.39 4.86 4.37
N GLY A 260 -16.02 5.47 5.39
CA GLY A 260 -16.14 6.92 5.52
C GLY A 260 -17.44 7.49 4.94
N ASP A 261 -17.90 8.63 5.46
CA ASP A 261 -19.13 9.26 4.98
C ASP A 261 -18.98 9.83 3.55
N ASN A 262 -17.75 10.20 3.12
CA ASN A 262 -17.51 10.66 1.75
C ASN A 262 -17.80 9.58 0.71
N PHE A 263 -17.42 8.33 1.01
CA PHE A 263 -17.68 7.20 0.12
C PHE A 263 -19.18 7.02 -0.10
N ALA A 264 -19.97 6.94 0.98
CA ALA A 264 -21.41 6.79 0.89
C ALA A 264 -22.12 7.98 0.22
N ARG A 265 -21.60 9.20 0.38
CA ARG A 265 -22.16 10.42 -0.26
C ARG A 265 -21.99 10.44 -1.78
N ALA A 266 -20.92 9.83 -2.29
CA ALA A 266 -20.60 9.81 -3.72
C ALA A 266 -21.14 8.55 -4.42
N THR A 267 -21.95 7.73 -3.76
CA THR A 267 -22.49 6.47 -4.31
C THR A 267 -24.00 6.55 -4.56
N GLY A 268 -24.49 5.68 -5.45
CA GLY A 268 -25.92 5.54 -5.78
C GLY A 268 -26.47 6.68 -6.64
N ASP A 269 -27.74 7.00 -6.43
CA ASP A 269 -28.53 7.94 -7.24
C ASP A 269 -27.96 9.36 -7.27
N ALA A 270 -27.11 9.73 -6.30
CA ALA A 270 -26.42 11.01 -6.29
C ALA A 270 -25.57 11.22 -7.56
N LEU A 271 -24.93 10.16 -8.06
CA LEU A 271 -24.18 10.21 -9.33
C LEU A 271 -25.11 10.33 -10.53
N GLU A 272 -26.24 9.63 -10.51
CA GLU A 272 -27.21 9.67 -11.60
C GLU A 272 -27.87 11.04 -11.73
N LEU A 273 -28.20 11.66 -10.59
CA LEU A 273 -28.72 13.02 -10.49
C LEU A 273 -27.66 14.06 -10.86
N ALA A 274 -26.40 13.88 -10.47
CA ALA A 274 -25.31 14.72 -10.96
C ALA A 274 -25.18 14.63 -12.49
N ALA A 275 -25.32 13.42 -13.05
CA ALA A 275 -25.31 13.21 -14.49
C ALA A 275 -26.53 13.85 -15.20
N THR A 276 -27.73 13.82 -14.60
CA THR A 276 -28.90 14.55 -15.16
C THR A 276 -28.67 16.06 -15.13
N HIS A 277 -28.06 16.60 -14.07
CA HIS A 277 -27.69 18.02 -14.00
C HIS A 277 -26.67 18.41 -15.07
N CYS A 278 -25.60 17.64 -15.23
CA CYS A 278 -24.62 17.87 -16.30
C CYS A 278 -25.27 17.80 -17.68
N PHE A 279 -26.16 16.83 -17.91
CA PHE A 279 -26.92 16.73 -19.14
C PHE A 279 -27.80 17.96 -19.38
N ALA A 280 -28.56 18.39 -18.37
CA ALA A 280 -29.43 19.57 -18.47
C ALA A 280 -28.62 20.83 -18.81
N TRP A 281 -27.47 21.06 -18.16
CA TRP A 281 -26.57 22.16 -18.49
C TRP A 281 -25.99 22.08 -19.89
N ASP A 282 -25.68 20.87 -20.37
CA ASP A 282 -25.21 20.67 -21.75
C ASP A 282 -26.31 20.94 -22.78
N VAL A 283 -27.55 20.53 -22.49
CA VAL A 283 -28.72 20.84 -23.33
C VAL A 283 -29.00 22.34 -23.33
N GLU A 284 -28.96 22.99 -22.17
CA GLU A 284 -29.15 24.43 -22.05
C GLU A 284 -28.07 25.20 -22.82
N ARG A 285 -26.79 24.85 -22.68
CA ARG A 285 -25.69 25.48 -23.45
C ARG A 285 -25.87 25.30 -24.96
N LYS A 286 -26.30 24.13 -25.42
CA LYS A 286 -26.56 23.86 -26.84
C LYS A 286 -27.84 24.53 -27.34
N GLY A 287 -28.87 24.61 -26.50
CA GLY A 287 -30.17 25.20 -26.76
C GLY A 287 -30.13 26.73 -26.78
N ALA A 288 -29.38 27.36 -25.89
CA ALA A 288 -29.16 28.81 -25.85
C ALA A 288 -28.55 29.35 -27.15
N SER A 289 -27.70 28.56 -27.83
CA SER A 289 -27.15 28.91 -29.15
C SER A 289 -28.15 28.78 -30.30
N ARG A 290 -29.28 28.10 -30.11
CA ARG A 290 -30.27 27.79 -31.16
C ARG A 290 -31.70 28.26 -30.83
N GLY A 291 -31.88 29.04 -29.75
CA GLY A 291 -33.21 29.45 -29.27
C GLY A 291 -34.08 28.29 -28.79
N GLY A 292 -33.44 27.19 -28.35
CA GLY A 292 -34.08 25.96 -27.90
C GLY A 292 -34.60 26.04 -26.46
N ASP A 293 -35.59 25.19 -26.18
CA ASP A 293 -36.32 25.09 -24.92
C ASP A 293 -35.40 24.78 -23.72
N ALA A 294 -35.59 25.48 -22.60
CA ALA A 294 -34.74 25.37 -21.43
C ALA A 294 -35.10 24.13 -20.60
N LEU A 295 -34.21 23.13 -20.57
CA LEU A 295 -34.38 21.94 -19.74
C LEU A 295 -33.83 22.19 -18.33
N HIS A 296 -34.67 22.20 -17.31
CA HIS A 296 -34.25 22.43 -15.92
C HIS A 296 -34.66 21.28 -15.00
N VAL A 297 -33.70 20.66 -14.30
CA VAL A 297 -33.93 19.45 -13.50
C VAL A 297 -34.92 19.68 -12.34
N GLN A 298 -34.84 20.82 -11.64
CA GLN A 298 -35.76 21.09 -10.52
C GLN A 298 -37.13 21.61 -10.96
N ALA A 299 -37.25 22.17 -12.17
CA ALA A 299 -38.53 22.70 -12.65
C ALA A 299 -39.31 21.59 -13.36
N ASP A 300 -38.62 20.85 -14.24
CA ASP A 300 -39.17 19.77 -15.05
C ASP A 300 -38.38 18.45 -14.87
N PRO A 301 -38.40 17.83 -13.68
CA PRO A 301 -37.58 16.65 -13.38
C PRO A 301 -37.90 15.44 -14.27
N SER A 302 -39.20 15.17 -14.51
CA SER A 302 -39.63 14.03 -15.33
C SER A 302 -39.26 14.20 -16.80
N ARG A 303 -39.34 15.42 -17.32
CA ARG A 303 -38.92 15.75 -18.67
C ARG A 303 -37.40 15.58 -18.83
N ALA A 304 -36.62 16.09 -17.88
CA ALA A 304 -35.17 15.98 -17.90
C ALA A 304 -34.69 14.52 -17.87
N GLU A 305 -35.35 13.68 -17.08
CA GLU A 305 -35.06 12.26 -17.00
C GLU A 305 -35.40 11.53 -18.31
N LEU A 306 -36.58 11.80 -18.88
CA LEU A 306 -37.04 11.21 -20.13
C LEU A 306 -36.14 11.61 -21.31
N GLU A 307 -35.74 12.89 -21.36
CA GLU A 307 -34.80 13.38 -22.36
C GLU A 307 -33.39 12.79 -22.20
N LYS A 308 -32.90 12.60 -20.96
CA LYS A 308 -31.63 11.90 -20.67
C LYS A 308 -31.69 10.45 -21.16
N LYS A 309 -32.75 9.70 -20.84
CA LYS A 309 -32.93 8.31 -21.33
C LYS A 309 -32.95 8.24 -22.86
N LYS A 310 -33.67 9.16 -23.51
CA LYS A 310 -33.66 9.27 -24.99
C LYS A 310 -32.26 9.57 -25.52
N PHE A 311 -31.50 10.43 -24.84
CA PHE A 311 -30.12 10.76 -25.20
C PHE A 311 -29.19 9.56 -25.04
N GLU A 312 -29.28 8.81 -23.95
CA GLU A 312 -28.48 7.60 -23.72
C GLU A 312 -28.76 6.51 -24.75
N ALA A 313 -30.04 6.29 -25.10
CA ALA A 313 -30.42 5.35 -26.15
C ALA A 313 -29.82 5.77 -27.51
N LYS A 314 -29.90 7.07 -27.86
CA LYS A 314 -29.29 7.61 -29.09
C LYS A 314 -27.77 7.54 -29.06
N LYS A 315 -27.14 7.80 -27.91
CA LYS A 315 -25.68 7.70 -27.73
C LYS A 315 -25.22 6.25 -27.94
N ALA A 316 -25.90 5.28 -27.36
CA ALA A 316 -25.60 3.87 -27.54
C ALA A 316 -25.77 3.41 -29.00
N ALA A 317 -26.80 3.89 -29.70
CA ALA A 317 -26.97 3.62 -31.13
C ALA A 317 -25.80 4.21 -31.96
N LEU A 318 -25.45 5.47 -31.70
CA LEU A 318 -24.35 6.16 -32.39
C LEU A 318 -22.99 5.51 -32.10
N ASP A 319 -22.76 5.04 -30.87
CA ASP A 319 -21.53 4.32 -30.51
C ASP A 319 -21.45 2.95 -31.23
N ARG A 320 -22.57 2.26 -31.45
CA ARG A 320 -22.62 1.05 -32.30
C ARG A 320 -22.35 1.37 -33.77
N GLU A 321 -22.94 2.45 -34.30
CA GLU A 321 -22.67 2.90 -35.68
C GLU A 321 -21.18 3.25 -35.86
N LYS A 322 -20.55 3.90 -34.87
CA LYS A 322 -19.11 4.15 -34.88
C LYS A 322 -18.31 2.85 -34.84
N GLN A 323 -18.67 1.90 -33.99
CA GLN A 323 -18.02 0.59 -33.92
C GLN A 323 -18.10 -0.12 -35.27
N GLN A 324 -19.28 -0.14 -35.90
CA GLN A 324 -19.48 -0.70 -37.25
C GLN A 324 -18.65 0.04 -38.30
N ALA A 325 -18.69 1.38 -38.32
CA ALA A 325 -17.91 2.17 -39.26
C ALA A 325 -16.38 2.00 -39.07
N ILE A 326 -15.92 1.69 -37.86
CA ILE A 326 -14.53 1.33 -37.59
C ILE A 326 -14.25 -0.08 -38.14
N LEU A 327 -15.12 -1.05 -37.86
CA LEU A 327 -15.01 -2.42 -38.38
C LEU A 327 -15.01 -2.45 -39.92
N ASP A 328 -15.84 -1.65 -40.58
CA ASP A 328 -15.90 -1.58 -42.05
C ASP A 328 -14.63 -0.98 -42.66
N LYS A 329 -14.01 -0.01 -41.98
CA LYS A 329 -12.80 0.68 -42.47
C LYS A 329 -11.53 -0.12 -42.23
N TYR A 330 -11.45 -0.81 -41.11
CA TYR A 330 -10.23 -1.49 -40.67
C TYR A 330 -10.33 -3.02 -40.78
N GLY A 331 -11.51 -3.55 -41.13
CA GLY A 331 -11.82 -4.97 -41.11
C GLY A 331 -11.97 -5.48 -39.69
N ALA A 332 -12.85 -6.46 -39.48
CA ALA A 332 -12.71 -7.34 -38.33
C ALA A 332 -11.42 -8.14 -38.58
N GLN A 333 -10.38 -7.94 -37.76
CA GLN A 333 -9.43 -9.03 -37.61
C GLN A 333 -10.26 -10.18 -37.03
N ASP A 334 -10.38 -11.28 -37.75
CA ASP A 334 -10.91 -12.56 -37.26
C ASP A 334 -9.95 -13.09 -36.19
N VAL A 335 -9.78 -12.35 -35.11
CA VAL A 335 -9.23 -12.88 -33.87
C VAL A 335 -10.45 -13.52 -33.25
N ASP A 336 -10.57 -14.84 -33.40
CA ASP A 336 -11.52 -15.62 -32.62
C ASP A 336 -11.31 -15.23 -31.15
N GLU A 337 -12.15 -14.36 -30.60
CA GLU A 337 -11.96 -13.83 -29.24
C GLU A 337 -11.99 -14.99 -28.23
N ASP A 338 -12.74 -16.05 -28.54
CA ASP A 338 -12.72 -17.32 -27.82
C ASP A 338 -11.37 -18.03 -27.88
N ALA A 339 -10.68 -17.99 -29.02
CA ALA A 339 -9.34 -18.56 -29.15
C ALA A 339 -8.31 -17.70 -28.42
N ALA A 340 -8.43 -16.36 -28.50
CA ALA A 340 -7.58 -15.43 -27.77
C ALA A 340 -7.78 -15.55 -26.25
N GLU A 341 -9.01 -15.68 -25.77
CA GLU A 341 -9.34 -15.91 -24.36
C GLU A 341 -8.89 -17.29 -23.87
N ARG A 342 -9.05 -18.34 -24.69
CA ARG A 342 -8.51 -19.68 -24.38
C ARG A 342 -6.99 -19.64 -24.33
N GLN A 343 -6.34 -18.92 -25.24
CA GLN A 343 -4.89 -18.73 -25.23
C GLN A 343 -4.44 -17.91 -24.02
N LEU A 344 -5.19 -16.88 -23.60
CA LEU A 344 -4.87 -16.09 -22.41
C LEU A 344 -5.08 -16.90 -21.12
N ARG A 345 -6.14 -17.71 -21.03
CA ARG A 345 -6.36 -18.64 -19.91
C ARG A 345 -5.31 -19.75 -19.88
N ALA A 346 -4.93 -20.29 -21.04
CA ALA A 346 -3.86 -21.29 -21.14
C ALA A 346 -2.48 -20.72 -20.82
N ALA A 347 -2.19 -19.49 -21.26
CA ALA A 347 -0.95 -18.77 -20.95
C ALA A 347 -0.90 -18.32 -19.48
N GLY A 348 -2.05 -17.97 -18.88
CA GLY A 348 -2.17 -17.69 -17.44
C GLY A 348 -2.04 -18.93 -16.55
N ALA A 349 -2.28 -20.13 -17.10
CA ALA A 349 -2.16 -21.41 -16.38
C ALA A 349 -0.76 -22.05 -16.47
N ALA A 350 0.07 -21.64 -17.43
CA ALA A 350 1.43 -22.16 -17.60
C ALA A 350 2.44 -21.01 -17.49
N SER A 351 2.84 -20.68 -16.26
CA SER A 351 3.75 -19.56 -16.01
C SER A 351 5.14 -19.73 -16.62
N GLU A 352 5.60 -20.92 -17.02
CA GLU A 352 6.93 -21.08 -17.63
C GLU A 352 6.96 -22.24 -18.65
N ALA A 353 6.97 -21.93 -19.94
CA ALA A 353 7.24 -22.92 -20.98
C ALA A 353 8.76 -23.19 -21.04
N TYR A 354 9.20 -24.31 -20.47
CA TYR A 354 10.60 -24.73 -20.44
C TYR A 354 11.22 -24.81 -21.86
N ARG A 355 12.36 -24.14 -22.07
CA ARG A 355 13.15 -24.12 -23.31
C ARG A 355 14.64 -24.26 -23.01
N GLU A 356 15.28 -25.23 -23.62
CA GLU A 356 16.73 -25.40 -23.59
C GLU A 356 17.35 -24.84 -24.87
N PHE A 357 18.44 -24.08 -24.73
CA PHE A 357 19.20 -23.50 -25.84
C PHE A 357 20.58 -24.16 -25.95
N ASP A 358 21.06 -24.37 -27.17
CA ASP A 358 22.47 -24.68 -27.41
C ASP A 358 23.36 -23.44 -27.14
N ALA A 359 24.68 -23.64 -27.07
CA ALA A 359 25.65 -22.55 -26.90
C ALA A 359 25.65 -21.52 -28.06
N ARG A 360 24.91 -21.78 -29.14
CA ARG A 360 24.75 -20.92 -30.33
C ARG A 360 23.37 -20.23 -30.36
N GLY A 361 22.53 -20.44 -29.35
CA GLY A 361 21.20 -19.82 -29.23
C GLY A 361 20.06 -20.55 -29.97
N ASN A 362 20.27 -21.76 -30.49
CA ASN A 362 19.22 -22.57 -31.10
C ASN A 362 18.49 -23.40 -30.06
N VAL A 363 17.16 -23.54 -30.18
CA VAL A 363 16.37 -24.36 -29.25
C VAL A 363 16.56 -25.84 -29.56
N THR A 364 17.07 -26.59 -28.58
CA THR A 364 17.26 -28.04 -28.66
C THR A 364 16.08 -28.81 -28.07
N ARG A 365 15.39 -28.25 -27.07
CA ARG A 365 14.24 -28.87 -26.42
C ARG A 365 13.18 -27.83 -26.05
N GLY A 366 11.93 -28.11 -26.42
CA GLY A 366 10.80 -27.18 -26.28
C GLY A 366 10.23 -26.75 -27.64
N ALA A 367 9.17 -25.94 -27.62
CA ALA A 367 8.55 -25.44 -28.85
C ALA A 367 9.54 -24.57 -29.66
N PRO A 368 9.64 -24.75 -30.99
CA PRO A 368 10.54 -23.95 -31.82
C PRO A 368 10.22 -22.46 -31.69
N LEU A 369 11.22 -21.58 -31.87
CA LEU A 369 10.95 -20.15 -31.93
C LEU A 369 9.99 -19.90 -33.09
N GLN A 370 8.84 -19.30 -32.78
CA GLN A 370 7.92 -18.82 -33.80
C GLN A 370 8.64 -17.75 -34.60
N LYS A 371 8.91 -18.02 -35.89
CA LYS A 371 9.48 -17.03 -36.79
C LYS A 371 8.44 -15.92 -36.95
N ARG A 372 8.82 -14.69 -36.60
CA ARG A 372 7.96 -13.53 -36.78
C ARG A 372 7.89 -13.23 -38.27
N ALA A 373 6.69 -13.20 -38.83
CA ALA A 373 6.50 -12.76 -40.21
C ALA A 373 6.90 -11.29 -40.35
N SER A 374 7.62 -10.97 -41.42
CA SER A 374 8.00 -9.60 -41.73
C SER A 374 6.79 -8.82 -42.27
N LYS A 375 6.91 -7.48 -42.35
CA LYS A 375 5.87 -6.61 -42.93
C LYS A 375 5.63 -6.88 -44.43
N TYR A 376 6.57 -7.55 -45.10
CA TYR A 376 6.52 -7.84 -46.52
C TYR A 376 5.98 -9.24 -46.76
N ALA A 377 5.33 -9.45 -47.91
CA ALA A 377 4.90 -10.79 -48.33
C ALA A 377 6.13 -11.69 -48.48
N GLU A 378 6.37 -12.51 -47.47
CA GLU A 378 7.34 -13.59 -47.47
C GLU A 378 6.74 -14.84 -48.12
N ASP A 379 7.60 -15.77 -48.57
CA ASP A 379 7.16 -17.03 -49.18
C ASP A 379 6.24 -16.87 -50.40
N VAL A 380 6.48 -15.84 -51.22
CA VAL A 380 5.84 -15.68 -52.53
C VAL A 380 6.48 -16.64 -53.52
N PHE A 381 5.73 -17.69 -53.86
CA PHE A 381 6.14 -18.72 -54.81
C PHE A 381 5.67 -18.37 -56.22
N ASP A 382 6.56 -17.78 -57.01
CA ASP A 382 6.30 -17.52 -58.42
C ASP A 382 6.30 -18.82 -59.23
N THR A 383 5.46 -18.88 -60.28
CA THR A 383 5.55 -19.86 -61.38
C THR A 383 5.69 -21.36 -60.97
N ASN A 384 4.93 -21.78 -59.95
CA ASN A 384 4.84 -23.16 -59.45
C ASN A 384 6.14 -23.71 -58.82
N HIS A 385 7.03 -22.81 -58.37
CA HIS A 385 8.18 -23.20 -57.57
C HIS A 385 7.77 -23.47 -56.12
N THR A 386 8.45 -24.39 -55.43
CA THR A 386 8.22 -24.65 -53.97
C THR A 386 9.19 -23.88 -53.08
N ALA A 387 10.04 -23.04 -53.67
CA ALA A 387 11.04 -22.22 -52.99
C ALA A 387 11.04 -20.81 -53.59
N VAL A 388 11.30 -19.79 -52.77
CA VAL A 388 11.37 -18.40 -53.24
C VAL A 388 12.61 -18.17 -54.11
N TRP A 389 12.56 -17.24 -55.06
CA TRP A 389 13.73 -16.83 -55.83
C TRP A 389 14.85 -16.32 -54.92
N GLY A 390 16.07 -16.87 -55.06
CA GLY A 390 17.19 -16.56 -54.18
C GLY A 390 17.36 -17.54 -53.00
N SER A 391 16.49 -18.55 -52.89
CA SER A 391 16.66 -19.68 -51.96
C SER A 391 17.88 -20.56 -52.29
N TYR A 392 18.41 -20.48 -53.50
CA TYR A 392 19.61 -21.20 -53.93
C TYR A 392 20.63 -20.26 -54.56
N PHE A 393 21.89 -20.43 -54.20
CA PHE A 393 23.02 -19.72 -54.79
C PHE A 393 23.90 -20.71 -55.55
N CYS A 394 24.16 -20.45 -56.83
CA CYS A 394 25.13 -21.22 -57.60
C CYS A 394 26.52 -20.57 -57.46
N PRO A 395 27.47 -21.20 -56.75
CA PRO A 395 28.77 -20.59 -56.47
C PRO A 395 29.63 -20.35 -57.72
N ARG A 396 29.34 -21.05 -58.81
CA ARG A 396 30.15 -21.02 -60.04
C ARG A 396 29.67 -20.03 -61.08
N THR A 397 28.35 -19.90 -61.25
CA THR A 397 27.79 -18.85 -62.12
C THR A 397 27.61 -17.53 -61.38
N PHE A 398 27.86 -17.50 -60.06
CA PHE A 398 27.57 -16.39 -59.15
C PHE A 398 26.14 -15.85 -59.32
N LYS A 399 25.21 -16.77 -59.63
CA LYS A 399 23.80 -16.44 -59.87
C LYS A 399 22.94 -17.09 -58.80
N TRP A 400 21.94 -16.32 -58.39
CA TRP A 400 20.85 -16.79 -57.55
C TRP A 400 19.83 -17.55 -58.41
N GLY A 401 19.16 -18.49 -57.77
CA GLY A 401 18.17 -19.37 -58.39
C GLY A 401 17.15 -19.89 -57.39
N TYR A 402 16.30 -20.78 -57.85
CA TYR A 402 15.33 -21.48 -57.02
C TYR A 402 15.94 -22.76 -56.42
N ALA A 403 15.65 -23.04 -55.15
CA ALA A 403 16.16 -24.23 -54.47
C ALA A 403 15.43 -25.53 -54.81
N ASP A 404 14.29 -25.47 -55.50
CA ASP A 404 13.47 -26.63 -55.84
C ASP A 404 13.96 -27.36 -57.11
N ASP A 405 14.38 -26.63 -58.13
CA ASP A 405 14.86 -27.18 -59.41
C ASP A 405 16.26 -26.69 -59.83
N HIS A 406 16.94 -25.92 -58.96
CA HIS A 406 18.25 -25.32 -59.20
C HIS A 406 18.32 -24.44 -60.47
N SER A 407 17.18 -23.99 -60.99
CA SER A 407 17.11 -23.04 -62.11
C SER A 407 17.68 -21.69 -61.70
N THR A 408 18.56 -21.12 -62.52
CA THR A 408 19.14 -19.75 -62.34
C THR A 408 18.46 -18.70 -63.21
N THR A 409 17.28 -19.01 -63.78
CA THR A 409 16.48 -18.06 -64.56
C THR A 409 15.25 -17.66 -63.76
N LYS A 410 15.08 -16.36 -63.53
CA LYS A 410 13.94 -15.83 -62.76
C LYS A 410 12.65 -16.02 -63.56
N ASN A 411 11.56 -16.41 -62.89
CA ASN A 411 10.25 -16.68 -63.48
C ASN A 411 10.22 -17.86 -64.48
N SER A 412 11.15 -18.82 -64.39
CA SER A 412 10.97 -20.09 -65.08
C SER A 412 9.80 -20.86 -64.48
N TYR A 413 9.24 -21.82 -65.21
CA TYR A 413 8.35 -22.80 -64.59
C TYR A 413 9.19 -23.86 -63.86
N SER A 414 8.74 -24.30 -62.68
CA SER A 414 9.43 -25.35 -61.94
C SER A 414 9.54 -26.61 -62.77
N THR A 415 10.77 -27.06 -62.96
CA THR A 415 11.10 -28.30 -63.69
C THR A 415 11.17 -29.52 -62.77
N GLY A 416 10.87 -29.34 -61.47
CA GLY A 416 10.81 -30.38 -60.46
C GLY A 416 12.13 -31.13 -60.24
N ALA A 417 12.06 -32.32 -59.66
CA ALA A 417 13.25 -33.14 -59.34
C ALA A 417 14.03 -33.58 -60.59
N ALA A 418 13.34 -33.84 -61.70
CA ALA A 418 13.98 -34.20 -62.97
C ALA A 418 14.78 -33.02 -63.56
N GLY A 419 14.22 -31.81 -63.47
CA GLY A 419 14.88 -30.57 -63.83
C GLY A 419 16.09 -30.26 -62.97
N ARG A 420 16.00 -30.48 -61.65
CA ARG A 420 17.14 -30.37 -60.73
C ARG A 420 18.29 -31.26 -61.17
N ALA A 421 18.02 -32.55 -61.40
CA ALA A 421 19.04 -33.49 -61.84
C ALA A 421 19.64 -33.10 -63.20
N ALA A 422 18.82 -32.59 -64.13
CA ALA A 422 19.28 -32.12 -65.43
C ALA A 422 20.14 -30.85 -65.33
N ASN A 423 19.77 -29.90 -64.47
CA ASN A 423 20.51 -28.66 -64.21
C ASN A 423 21.82 -28.93 -63.49
N ASP A 424 21.82 -29.81 -62.48
CA ASP A 424 23.02 -30.26 -61.78
C ASP A 424 23.94 -31.09 -62.70
N ALA A 425 23.38 -31.93 -63.57
CA ALA A 425 24.15 -32.66 -64.58
C ALA A 425 24.68 -31.75 -65.69
N ALA A 426 23.92 -30.76 -66.16
CA ALA A 426 24.40 -29.75 -67.12
C ALA A 426 25.53 -28.91 -66.50
N ARG A 427 25.44 -28.65 -65.20
CA ARG A 427 26.51 -28.05 -64.41
C ARG A 427 27.71 -28.98 -64.30
N ALA A 428 27.54 -30.25 -63.97
CA ALA A 428 28.65 -31.20 -63.92
C ALA A 428 29.31 -31.41 -65.30
N ARG A 429 28.54 -31.37 -66.40
CA ARG A 429 29.06 -31.40 -67.78
C ARG A 429 29.86 -30.14 -68.13
N SER A 430 29.41 -28.97 -67.69
CA SER A 430 30.19 -27.73 -67.86
C SER A 430 31.44 -27.68 -66.96
N ASP A 431 31.44 -28.35 -65.81
CA ASP A 431 32.65 -28.58 -65.00
C ASP A 431 33.65 -29.48 -65.74
N ALA A 432 33.18 -30.58 -66.33
CA ALA A 432 34.02 -31.49 -67.12
C ALA A 432 34.59 -30.84 -68.39
N ALA A 433 33.83 -29.95 -69.04
CA ALA A 433 34.28 -29.22 -70.24
C ALA A 433 35.33 -28.14 -69.95
N LEU A 434 35.35 -27.57 -68.73
CA LEU A 434 36.36 -26.59 -68.30
C LEU A 434 37.60 -27.26 -67.68
N ALA A 435 37.48 -28.50 -67.21
CA ALA A 435 38.59 -29.32 -66.70
C ALA A 435 39.41 -30.03 -67.81
N ALA A 436 38.99 -29.95 -69.08
CA ALA A 436 39.78 -30.45 -70.20
C ALA A 436 40.94 -29.48 -70.52
N PRO A 437 42.20 -29.95 -70.62
CA PRO A 437 43.35 -29.09 -70.83
C PRO A 437 43.31 -28.47 -72.22
N ARG A 438 43.17 -27.15 -72.31
CA ARG A 438 43.38 -26.38 -73.54
C ARG A 438 44.86 -26.06 -73.72
N PRO A 439 45.44 -26.21 -74.93
CA PRO A 439 46.83 -25.88 -75.18
C PRO A 439 47.03 -24.36 -75.06
N SER A 440 48.05 -23.96 -74.30
CA SER A 440 48.42 -22.58 -74.02
C SER A 440 48.96 -21.90 -75.28
N LEU A 441 48.21 -20.96 -75.83
CA LEU A 441 48.75 -19.91 -76.68
C LEU A 441 48.97 -18.68 -75.78
N GLY A 442 50.26 -18.39 -75.58
CA GLY A 442 50.73 -17.23 -74.86
C GLY A 442 50.69 -15.96 -75.70
N GLU A 443 51.02 -14.88 -74.99
CA GLU A 443 51.33 -13.53 -75.45
C GLU A 443 50.20 -12.64 -75.97
N ALA A 444 50.44 -11.35 -75.70
CA ALA A 444 49.65 -10.15 -76.01
C ALA A 444 48.42 -9.92 -75.10
N ALA A 445 48.60 -9.17 -74.02
CA ALA A 445 48.49 -7.70 -74.02
C ALA A 445 47.04 -7.26 -74.25
N ALA A 446 46.32 -6.83 -73.21
CA ALA A 446 46.38 -5.49 -72.62
C ALA A 446 45.12 -4.72 -73.03
N ALA A 447 44.28 -4.36 -72.05
CA ALA A 447 43.70 -3.02 -71.88
C ALA A 447 42.52 -3.03 -70.88
N THR A 448 42.73 -2.29 -69.78
CA THR A 448 41.77 -1.45 -69.04
C THR A 448 40.56 -2.07 -68.30
N ALA A 449 40.60 -2.07 -66.96
CA ALA A 449 39.48 -1.67 -66.09
C ALA A 449 39.94 -1.35 -64.63
N ALA A 450 39.23 -0.37 -64.05
CA ALA A 450 39.45 0.40 -62.81
C ALA A 450 39.54 -0.35 -61.45
N PRO A 451 40.01 0.32 -60.38
CA PRO A 451 40.07 -0.22 -59.02
C PRO A 451 38.77 0.03 -58.23
N GLY A 452 38.39 -0.92 -57.38
CA GLY A 452 37.28 -0.71 -56.43
C GLY A 452 36.68 -2.00 -55.90
N ALA A 453 37.37 -2.68 -54.99
CA ALA A 453 36.78 -3.73 -54.15
C ALA A 453 37.15 -3.45 -52.70
N ALA A 454 36.27 -2.72 -52.02
CA ALA A 454 36.37 -2.43 -50.60
C ALA A 454 36.11 -3.71 -49.78
N ARG A 455 36.99 -3.90 -48.80
CA ARG A 455 36.96 -4.93 -47.76
C ARG A 455 35.75 -4.69 -46.85
N ALA A 456 34.96 -5.72 -46.59
CA ALA A 456 33.77 -5.63 -45.74
C ALA A 456 34.16 -5.37 -44.27
N GLU A 457 33.58 -4.33 -43.67
CA GLU A 457 33.70 -4.00 -42.24
C GLU A 457 32.61 -4.71 -41.39
N PRO A 458 32.89 -5.03 -40.11
CA PRO A 458 31.91 -5.62 -39.19
C PRO A 458 30.80 -4.64 -38.77
N PRO A 459 29.63 -5.13 -38.32
CA PRO A 459 28.44 -4.30 -38.10
C PRO A 459 28.59 -3.30 -36.93
N PRO A 460 27.88 -2.15 -36.97
CA PRO A 460 28.03 -1.10 -35.99
C PRO A 460 27.50 -1.51 -34.61
N SER A 461 28.24 -1.12 -33.58
CA SER A 461 27.85 -1.36 -32.18
C SER A 461 26.64 -0.52 -31.77
N ARG A 462 25.95 -0.95 -30.70
CA ARG A 462 24.72 -0.37 -30.11
C ARG A 462 24.81 1.13 -29.76
N ALA A 463 25.99 1.74 -29.85
CA ALA A 463 26.22 3.17 -29.67
C ALA A 463 25.75 4.04 -30.85
N ALA A 464 25.66 3.49 -32.07
CA ALA A 464 25.16 4.21 -33.26
C ALA A 464 23.64 4.46 -33.19
N LEU A 465 22.90 3.58 -32.49
CA LEU A 465 21.44 3.71 -32.33
C LEU A 465 21.03 4.86 -31.40
N TYR A 466 21.96 5.34 -30.56
CA TYR A 466 21.74 6.44 -29.62
C TYR A 466 22.60 7.67 -29.93
N GLY A 467 22.96 7.87 -31.19
CA GLY A 467 23.50 9.14 -31.68
C GLY A 467 24.85 9.54 -31.10
N ALA A 468 25.76 8.59 -30.87
CA ALA A 468 27.18 8.90 -30.70
C ALA A 468 27.78 9.35 -32.04
N PRO A 469 28.77 10.26 -32.07
CA PRO A 469 29.43 10.64 -33.31
C PRO A 469 30.28 9.48 -33.84
N ASP A 470 30.05 9.11 -35.10
CA ASP A 470 31.03 8.32 -35.87
C ASP A 470 32.28 9.18 -36.05
N LYS A 471 33.42 8.72 -35.53
CA LYS A 471 34.66 9.51 -35.46
C LYS A 471 35.31 9.76 -36.83
N ASP A 472 34.80 9.12 -37.87
CA ASP A 472 35.43 9.07 -39.20
C ASP A 472 34.68 9.91 -40.26
N VAL A 473 33.72 10.74 -39.86
CA VAL A 473 33.03 11.68 -40.78
C VAL A 473 33.83 12.98 -40.87
N VAL A 474 34.36 13.28 -42.05
CA VAL A 474 35.00 14.57 -42.35
C VAL A 474 33.93 15.65 -42.44
N LEU A 475 33.84 16.52 -41.44
CA LEU A 475 32.85 17.61 -41.35
C LEU A 475 33.46 18.93 -41.82
N ASP A 476 32.71 19.69 -42.62
CA ASP A 476 33.12 21.04 -43.06
C ASP A 476 32.92 22.05 -41.91
N GLU A 477 34.01 22.49 -41.27
CA GLU A 477 33.98 23.40 -40.13
C GLU A 477 33.20 24.71 -40.40
N ALA A 478 33.26 25.23 -41.63
CA ALA A 478 32.52 26.43 -42.03
C ALA A 478 30.99 26.24 -42.00
N LYS A 479 30.50 25.04 -42.37
CA LYS A 479 29.06 24.73 -42.34
C LYS A 479 28.58 24.51 -40.91
N VAL A 480 29.41 23.91 -40.06
CA VAL A 480 29.08 23.74 -38.64
C VAL A 480 28.99 25.10 -37.92
N GLN A 481 29.88 26.04 -38.24
CA GLN A 481 29.80 27.40 -37.70
C GLN A 481 28.57 28.16 -38.21
N ALA A 482 28.20 28.01 -39.50
CA ALA A 482 26.97 28.58 -40.05
C ALA A 482 25.71 27.99 -39.40
N ALA A 483 25.70 26.68 -39.12
CA ALA A 483 24.61 26.01 -38.40
C ALA A 483 24.51 26.48 -36.94
N MET A 484 25.64 26.67 -36.23
CA MET A 484 25.64 27.25 -34.87
C MET A 484 25.15 28.71 -34.86
N ALA A 485 25.50 29.51 -35.87
CA ALA A 485 25.00 30.88 -35.99
C ALA A 485 23.48 30.91 -36.26
N ARG A 486 22.99 29.98 -37.10
CA ARG A 486 21.55 29.81 -37.36
C ARG A 486 20.79 29.38 -36.11
N ALA A 487 21.35 28.48 -35.31
CA ALA A 487 20.76 28.03 -34.05
C ALA A 487 20.71 29.16 -32.98
N ARG A 488 21.74 30.03 -32.92
CA ARG A 488 21.76 31.20 -32.02
C ARG A 488 20.83 32.33 -32.45
N ALA A 489 20.54 32.46 -33.74
CA ALA A 489 19.67 33.50 -34.29
C ALA A 489 18.18 33.15 -34.21
N ALA A 490 17.82 31.89 -33.94
CA ALA A 490 16.43 31.49 -33.73
C ALA A 490 15.94 31.93 -32.34
N PRO A 491 14.83 32.68 -32.22
CA PRO A 491 14.27 33.04 -30.91
C PRO A 491 13.78 31.79 -30.17
N ASN A 492 14.06 31.72 -28.87
CA ASN A 492 13.59 30.67 -27.97
C ASN A 492 12.06 30.76 -27.78
N ASP A 493 11.29 30.23 -28.72
CA ASP A 493 9.82 30.08 -28.62
C ASP A 493 9.44 28.82 -27.80
N ALA A 494 10.25 28.45 -26.81
CA ALA A 494 9.97 27.31 -25.91
C ALA A 494 8.88 27.60 -24.86
N ALA A 495 8.24 28.78 -24.90
CA ALA A 495 7.19 29.17 -23.98
C ALA A 495 5.76 28.85 -24.48
N ASP A 496 5.57 28.48 -25.75
CA ASP A 496 4.24 28.28 -26.34
C ASP A 496 3.82 26.80 -26.51
N ASP A 497 4.69 25.85 -26.15
CA ASP A 497 4.43 24.40 -26.26
C ASP A 497 3.55 23.80 -25.13
N ALA A 498 2.89 24.64 -24.33
CA ALA A 498 1.91 24.21 -23.33
C ALA A 498 0.47 24.13 -23.88
N ASN A 499 0.23 24.49 -25.14
CA ASN A 499 -1.13 24.59 -25.69
C ASN A 499 -1.26 23.91 -27.07
N ASP A 500 -1.51 22.59 -27.07
CA ASP A 500 -1.73 21.74 -28.24
C ASP A 500 -2.87 22.17 -29.19
N LYS A 501 -3.61 23.24 -28.86
CA LYS A 501 -4.79 23.72 -29.60
C LYS A 501 -4.48 24.71 -30.73
N LYS A 502 -3.21 24.99 -31.02
CA LYS A 502 -2.80 25.96 -32.07
C LYS A 502 -1.76 25.45 -33.08
N ARG A 503 -1.56 24.14 -33.24
CA ARG A 503 -0.71 23.60 -34.32
C ARG A 503 -1.36 23.86 -35.69
N LYS A 504 -0.71 24.67 -36.54
CA LYS A 504 -1.19 25.04 -37.89
C LYS A 504 -0.97 23.86 -38.86
N TYR A 505 -1.98 23.54 -39.66
CA TYR A 505 -2.17 22.29 -40.44
C TYR A 505 -1.10 21.94 -41.51
N ASN A 506 0.03 22.64 -41.63
CA ASN A 506 1.11 22.33 -42.59
C ASN A 506 2.50 22.44 -41.95
N SER A 507 2.76 21.73 -40.86
CA SER A 507 4.07 21.74 -40.17
C SER A 507 5.01 20.58 -40.55
N PHE A 508 4.73 19.85 -41.63
CA PHE A 508 5.72 18.95 -42.24
C PHE A 508 6.52 19.74 -43.28
N ALA A 509 7.36 20.66 -42.82
CA ALA A 509 8.52 21.05 -43.61
C ALA A 509 9.55 19.93 -43.46
N THR A 510 9.87 19.25 -44.54
CA THR A 510 11.00 18.30 -44.59
C THR A 510 12.29 19.10 -44.52
N THR A 511 12.72 19.42 -43.29
CA THR A 511 14.10 19.87 -43.04
C THR A 511 14.92 18.62 -42.78
N ASP A 512 15.64 18.15 -43.81
CA ASP A 512 16.62 17.09 -43.64
C ASP A 512 17.72 17.62 -42.71
N VAL A 513 17.87 17.00 -41.54
CA VAL A 513 18.89 17.39 -40.55
C VAL A 513 20.24 16.85 -41.02
N THR A 514 21.18 17.75 -41.30
CA THR A 514 22.52 17.36 -41.75
C THR A 514 23.39 16.86 -40.58
N ALA A 515 24.46 16.13 -40.87
CA ALA A 515 25.40 15.67 -39.84
C ALA A 515 26.05 16.86 -39.10
N GLU A 516 26.30 17.95 -39.83
CA GLU A 516 26.79 19.23 -39.33
C GLU A 516 25.78 19.93 -38.41
N ASP A 517 24.47 19.86 -38.72
CA ASP A 517 23.42 20.42 -37.85
C ASP A 517 23.31 19.64 -36.53
N MET A 518 23.46 18.31 -36.57
CA MET A 518 23.48 17.48 -35.36
C MET A 518 24.72 17.74 -34.49
N GLU A 519 25.88 17.99 -35.11
CA GLU A 519 27.09 18.35 -34.37
C GLU A 519 26.99 19.77 -33.77
N ALA A 520 26.46 20.73 -34.52
CA ALA A 520 26.16 22.07 -34.04
C ALA A 520 25.21 22.01 -32.83
N TYR A 521 24.12 21.25 -32.93
CA TYR A 521 23.17 21.04 -31.84
C TYR A 521 23.81 20.41 -30.59
N ARG A 522 24.70 19.42 -30.76
CA ARG A 522 25.46 18.83 -29.63
C ARG A 522 26.37 19.86 -28.97
N ARG A 523 27.10 20.68 -29.75
CA ARG A 523 27.98 21.73 -29.22
C ARG A 523 27.21 22.82 -28.48
N THR A 524 26.04 23.23 -28.97
CA THR A 524 25.22 24.25 -28.32
C THR A 524 24.44 23.72 -27.12
N ARG A 525 24.00 22.47 -27.14
CA ARG A 525 23.24 21.86 -26.04
C ARG A 525 24.10 21.60 -24.81
N VAL A 526 25.30 21.04 -25.00
CA VAL A 526 26.24 20.79 -23.88
C VAL A 526 26.65 22.10 -23.19
N ALA A 527 26.77 23.20 -23.95
CA ALA A 527 27.09 24.51 -23.38
C ALA A 527 25.95 25.15 -22.56
N ALA A 528 24.68 24.77 -22.81
CA ALA A 528 23.53 25.29 -22.08
C ALA A 528 23.25 24.54 -20.76
N ASP A 529 23.60 23.24 -20.71
CA ASP A 529 23.39 22.37 -19.55
C ASP A 529 24.61 22.35 -18.58
N ASP A 530 25.70 23.07 -18.88
CA ASP A 530 26.91 23.15 -18.03
C ASP A 530 26.83 24.30 -17.01
N PRO A 531 26.74 24.02 -15.68
CA PRO A 531 26.67 25.04 -14.65
C PRO A 531 27.96 25.89 -14.50
N MET A 532 29.08 25.48 -15.13
CA MET A 532 30.33 26.25 -15.17
C MET A 532 30.42 27.22 -16.35
N ALA A 533 29.53 27.13 -17.34
CA ALA A 533 29.57 27.99 -18.53
C ALA A 533 29.37 29.49 -18.19
N THR A 534 28.61 29.79 -17.14
CA THR A 534 28.41 31.16 -16.62
C THR A 534 29.66 31.73 -15.95
N PHE A 535 30.57 30.88 -15.48
CA PHE A 535 31.80 31.27 -14.79
C PHE A 535 32.98 31.52 -15.74
N LEU A 536 32.99 30.86 -16.90
CA LEU A 536 34.08 30.92 -17.88
C LEU A 536 33.92 32.04 -18.93
N GLY A 537 32.73 32.65 -19.06
CA GLY A 537 32.48 33.77 -19.98
C GLY A 537 32.86 35.16 -19.44
N GLY A 538 33.51 35.24 -18.28
CA GLY A 538 33.80 36.49 -17.56
C GLY A 538 35.16 37.13 -17.81
N GLU A 539 36.04 36.55 -18.64
CA GLU A 539 37.36 37.12 -18.94
C GLU A 539 37.60 37.23 -20.45
N GLY A 540 37.49 38.47 -20.96
CA GLY A 540 38.23 38.94 -22.13
C GLY A 540 37.53 38.89 -23.49
N ALA A 541 36.70 39.90 -23.78
CA ALA A 541 36.70 40.73 -25.00
C ALA A 541 35.48 41.67 -25.02
#